data_AF-A0A2G6KM75-F1
#
_entry.id   AF-A0A2G6KM75-F1
#
_cell.length_a   1.000
_cell.length_b   1.000
_cell.length_c   1.000
_cell.angle_alpha   90.00
_cell.angle_beta   90.00
_cell.angle_gamma   90.00
#
_symmetry.space_group_name_H-M   'P 1'
#
loop_
_entity.id
_entity.type
_entity.pdbx_description
1 polymer ?
#
loop_
_entity_poly.entity_id
_entity_poly.type
_entity_poly.pdbx_seq_one_letter_code
_entity_poly.pdbx_strand_id
1 'polypeptide(L)'
;MSQLHTLALKLSPELRSKFKEIQELYNAAEAELSRAASVVGDLEFIPVNQLRYAGRHLIDALNLTDATQIELELMQSKGHCKRALFDTYDVLLDFYIQSINLILQDYSLIALDNIIDNEKEIRTFAASAPVAVTRKKASGKKRSEFYKEIKATLDTAEAYYVQLKASIPEMNKAVDEYNNKIWKNRVLQLFALIGFLGSLASIASFVVSR
;
A
#
# COMPACT_ATOMS: atom_id res chain seq x y z
N MET A 1 9.24 0.58 -57.19
CA MET A 1 9.38 0.62 -55.72
C MET A 1 9.37 2.07 -55.25
N SER A 2 8.22 2.72 -55.38
CA SER A 2 7.99 4.15 -55.13
C SER A 2 6.75 4.22 -54.23
N GLN A 3 6.79 5.04 -53.18
CA GLN A 3 5.68 5.37 -52.24
C GLN A 3 5.47 4.55 -50.95
N LEU A 4 6.36 3.65 -50.53
CA LEU A 4 6.22 2.99 -49.20
C LEU A 4 7.05 3.61 -48.07
N HIS A 5 7.93 4.56 -48.38
CA HIS A 5 8.59 5.37 -47.36
C HIS A 5 7.86 6.72 -47.22
N THR A 6 7.37 6.98 -46.01
CA THR A 6 6.82 8.27 -45.53
C THR A 6 5.29 8.45 -45.64
N LEU A 7 4.53 7.45 -45.19
CA LEU A 7 3.26 7.70 -44.50
C LEU A 7 3.50 7.88 -42.98
N ALA A 8 4.63 8.50 -42.63
CA ALA A 8 4.73 9.17 -41.35
C ALA A 8 3.66 10.26 -41.41
N LEU A 9 2.52 10.04 -40.75
CA LEU A 9 1.53 11.07 -40.48
C LEU A 9 2.32 12.35 -40.19
N LYS A 10 2.23 13.35 -41.08
CA LYS A 10 2.77 14.68 -40.83
C LYS A 10 1.86 15.32 -39.77
N LEU A 11 1.88 14.75 -38.57
CA LEU A 11 1.27 15.33 -37.39
C LEU A 11 1.89 16.70 -37.21
N SER A 12 1.05 17.71 -36.96
CA SER A 12 1.56 19.01 -36.57
C SER A 12 2.46 18.85 -35.33
N PRO A 13 3.45 19.74 -35.13
CA PRO A 13 4.29 19.72 -33.94
C PRO A 13 3.47 19.69 -32.63
N GLU A 14 2.35 20.41 -32.60
CA GLU A 14 1.41 20.43 -31.48
C GLU A 14 0.79 19.07 -31.22
N LEU A 15 0.26 18.42 -32.27
CA LEU A 15 -0.37 17.11 -32.14
C LEU A 15 0.64 16.05 -31.70
N ARG A 16 1.87 16.09 -32.25
CA ARG A 16 2.98 15.24 -31.82
C ARG A 16 3.32 15.43 -30.33
N SER A 17 3.29 16.66 -29.83
CA SER A 17 3.51 16.95 -28.42
C SER A 17 2.43 16.32 -27.53
N LYS A 18 1.16 16.35 -27.95
CA LYS A 18 0.05 15.74 -27.20
C LYS A 18 0.17 14.22 -27.15
N PHE A 19 0.49 13.57 -28.27
CA PHE A 19 0.75 12.12 -28.30
C PHE A 19 1.92 11.75 -27.38
N LYS A 20 3.01 12.53 -27.37
CA LYS A 20 4.14 12.30 -26.49
C LYS A 20 3.76 12.40 -25.01
N GLU A 21 2.97 13.41 -24.63
CA GLU A 21 2.49 13.55 -23.26
C GLU A 21 1.62 12.35 -22.83
N ILE A 22 0.74 11.87 -23.72
CA ILE A 22 -0.08 10.69 -23.44
C ILE A 22 0.79 9.44 -23.32
N GLN A 23 1.77 9.26 -24.20
CA GLN A 23 2.71 8.15 -24.13
C GLN A 23 3.47 8.13 -22.79
N GLU A 24 3.99 9.28 -22.35
CA GLU A 24 4.67 9.40 -21.06
C GLU A 24 3.75 9.02 -19.90
N LEU A 25 2.49 9.48 -19.91
CA LEU A 25 1.50 9.12 -18.90
C LEU A 25 1.10 7.63 -18.94
N TYR A 26 0.96 7.07 -20.14
CA TYR A 26 0.62 5.66 -20.34
C TYR A 26 1.74 4.77 -19.77
N ASN A 27 2.98 5.05 -20.14
CA ASN A 27 4.15 4.31 -19.66
C ASN A 27 4.31 4.42 -18.14
N ALA A 28 4.08 5.61 -17.57
CA ALA A 28 4.13 5.81 -16.13
C ALA A 28 3.04 4.99 -15.40
N ALA A 29 1.81 4.99 -15.93
CA ALA A 29 0.72 4.20 -15.37
C ALA A 29 0.97 2.69 -15.50
N GLU A 30 1.47 2.21 -16.64
CA GLU A 30 1.83 0.80 -16.84
C GLU A 30 2.97 0.34 -15.92
N ALA A 31 3.99 1.17 -15.71
CA ALA A 31 5.09 0.87 -14.81
C ALA A 31 4.62 0.73 -13.36
N GLU A 32 3.81 1.68 -12.87
CA GLU A 32 3.25 1.62 -11.52
C GLU A 32 2.26 0.46 -11.37
N LEU A 33 1.48 0.15 -12.41
CA LEU A 33 0.58 -0.99 -12.42
C LEU A 33 1.36 -2.31 -12.31
N SER A 34 2.43 -2.44 -13.09
CA SER A 34 3.31 -3.62 -13.03
C SER A 34 3.94 -3.77 -11.64
N ARG A 35 4.36 -2.66 -11.03
CA ARG A 35 4.83 -2.64 -9.65
C ARG A 35 3.74 -3.09 -8.68
N ALA A 36 2.53 -2.56 -8.81
CA ALA A 36 1.41 -2.94 -7.96
C ALA A 36 1.07 -4.43 -8.09
N ALA A 37 1.15 -5.01 -9.28
CA ALA A 37 0.97 -6.45 -9.51
C ALA A 37 1.99 -7.28 -8.73
N SER A 38 3.25 -6.83 -8.71
CA SER A 38 4.31 -7.54 -8.00
C SER A 38 4.19 -7.48 -6.48
N VAL A 39 3.51 -6.46 -5.95
CA VAL A 39 3.36 -6.22 -4.51
C VAL A 39 2.08 -6.82 -3.97
N VAL A 40 0.96 -6.57 -4.65
CA VAL A 40 -0.39 -6.95 -4.22
C VAL A 40 -0.78 -8.34 -4.75
N GLY A 41 -0.14 -8.81 -5.83
CA GLY A 41 -0.53 -10.02 -6.55
C GLY A 41 -1.60 -9.70 -7.59
N ASP A 42 -2.77 -10.34 -7.48
CA ASP A 42 -3.87 -10.14 -8.41
C ASP A 42 -4.44 -8.71 -8.28
N LEU A 43 -4.11 -7.87 -9.26
CA LEU A 43 -4.67 -6.53 -9.34
C LEU A 43 -6.14 -6.58 -9.73
N GLU A 44 -6.91 -5.70 -9.09
CA GLU A 44 -8.26 -5.40 -9.51
C GLU A 44 -8.28 -4.95 -10.98
N PHE A 45 -9.32 -5.36 -11.71
CA PHE A 45 -9.51 -5.08 -13.13
C PHE A 45 -9.55 -3.59 -13.49
N ILE A 46 -9.69 -2.68 -12.51
CA ILE A 46 -10.05 -1.28 -12.71
C ILE A 46 -8.93 -0.48 -13.40
N PRO A 47 -7.67 -0.42 -12.91
CA PRO A 47 -6.63 0.39 -13.54
C PRO A 47 -6.23 -0.13 -14.93
N VAL A 48 -6.21 -1.46 -15.10
CA VAL A 48 -5.98 -2.12 -16.40
C VAL A 48 -7.04 -1.68 -17.42
N ASN A 49 -8.30 -1.63 -17.00
CA ASN A 49 -9.40 -1.22 -17.89
C ASN A 49 -9.28 0.27 -18.29
N GLN A 50 -8.77 1.13 -17.40
CA GLN A 50 -8.46 2.52 -17.76
C GLN A 50 -7.39 2.61 -18.86
N LEU A 51 -6.32 1.82 -18.79
CA LEU A 51 -5.31 1.78 -19.87
C LEU A 51 -5.88 1.23 -21.19
N ARG A 52 -6.80 0.27 -21.12
CA ARG A 52 -7.51 -0.22 -22.32
C ARG A 52 -8.35 0.88 -22.97
N TYR A 53 -9.11 1.66 -22.18
CA TYR A 53 -9.85 2.79 -22.71
C TYR A 53 -8.92 3.88 -23.26
N ALA A 54 -7.80 4.17 -22.59
CA ALA A 54 -6.81 5.11 -23.10
C ALA A 54 -6.28 4.70 -24.48
N GLY A 55 -5.97 3.42 -24.66
CA GLY A 55 -5.55 2.86 -25.95
C GLY A 55 -6.64 2.94 -27.01
N ARG A 56 -7.91 2.65 -26.66
CA ARG A 56 -9.05 2.79 -27.57
C ARG A 56 -9.17 4.22 -28.10
N HIS A 57 -9.17 5.22 -27.21
CA HIS A 57 -9.25 6.63 -27.59
C HIS A 57 -8.05 7.08 -28.47
N LEU A 58 -6.85 6.53 -28.26
CA LEU A 58 -5.72 6.78 -29.17
C LEU A 58 -5.95 6.21 -30.58
N ILE A 59 -6.49 4.99 -30.68
CA ILE A 59 -6.81 4.37 -31.96
C ILE A 59 -7.92 5.14 -32.67
N ASP A 60 -8.96 5.56 -31.93
CA ASP A 60 -10.06 6.36 -32.47
C ASP A 60 -9.54 7.71 -32.99
N ALA A 61 -8.68 8.41 -32.24
CA ALA A 61 -8.03 9.64 -32.68
C ALA A 61 -7.27 9.51 -34.02
N LEU A 62 -6.64 8.36 -34.28
CA LEU A 62 -5.89 8.12 -35.52
C LEU A 62 -6.78 7.92 -36.75
N ASN A 63 -8.05 7.56 -36.56
CA ASN A 63 -9.01 7.32 -37.64
C ASN A 63 -9.89 8.55 -37.94
N LEU A 64 -9.78 9.60 -37.14
CA LEU A 64 -10.56 10.82 -37.30
C LEU A 64 -9.86 11.82 -38.23
N THR A 65 -10.65 12.61 -38.95
CA THR A 65 -10.17 13.71 -39.80
C THR A 65 -10.52 15.09 -39.24
N ASP A 66 -11.54 15.16 -38.38
CA ASP A 66 -11.94 16.40 -37.72
C ASP A 66 -11.01 16.71 -36.54
N ALA A 67 -10.38 17.89 -36.58
CA ALA A 67 -9.41 18.30 -35.57
C ALA A 67 -10.00 18.43 -34.16
N THR A 68 -11.28 18.80 -34.04
CA THR A 68 -11.96 18.96 -32.74
C THR A 68 -12.21 17.60 -32.10
N GLN A 69 -12.64 16.62 -32.91
CA GLN A 69 -12.83 15.25 -32.44
C GLN A 69 -11.51 14.57 -32.08
N ILE A 70 -10.44 14.77 -32.88
CA ILE A 70 -9.09 14.29 -32.53
C ILE A 70 -8.68 14.83 -31.16
N GLU A 71 -8.85 16.14 -30.92
CA GLU A 71 -8.48 16.77 -29.66
C GLU A 71 -9.29 16.20 -28.48
N LEU A 72 -10.60 15.95 -28.68
CA LEU A 72 -11.45 15.33 -27.67
C LEU A 72 -10.98 13.92 -27.30
N GLU A 73 -10.68 13.08 -28.31
CA GLU A 73 -10.19 11.72 -28.09
C GLU A 73 -8.83 11.71 -27.36
N LEU A 74 -7.91 12.59 -27.73
CA LEU A 74 -6.63 12.73 -27.03
C LEU A 74 -6.81 13.22 -25.58
N MET A 75 -7.74 14.14 -25.34
CA MET A 75 -8.07 14.57 -23.99
C MET A 75 -8.65 13.42 -23.15
N GLN A 76 -9.52 12.60 -23.73
CA GLN A 76 -10.09 11.44 -23.06
C GLN A 76 -9.03 10.38 -22.77
N SER A 77 -8.17 10.05 -23.73
CA SER A 77 -7.05 9.12 -23.54
C SER A 77 -6.12 9.56 -22.39
N LYS A 78 -5.74 10.83 -22.39
CA LYS A 78 -4.97 11.44 -21.30
C LYS A 78 -5.67 11.33 -19.95
N GLY A 79 -6.99 11.54 -19.92
CA GLY A 79 -7.82 11.40 -18.72
C GLY A 79 -7.79 9.97 -18.17
N HIS A 80 -7.91 8.98 -19.05
CA HIS A 80 -7.84 7.56 -18.70
C HIS A 80 -6.45 7.15 -18.18
N CYS A 81 -5.35 7.61 -18.80
CA CYS A 81 -3.99 7.33 -18.29
C CYS A 81 -3.80 7.88 -16.86
N LYS A 82 -4.25 9.12 -16.61
CA LYS A 82 -4.18 9.72 -15.27
C LYS A 82 -5.03 8.97 -14.25
N ARG A 83 -6.20 8.48 -14.66
CA ARG A 83 -7.08 7.68 -13.81
C ARG A 83 -6.48 6.32 -13.51
N ALA A 84 -5.87 5.65 -14.48
CA ALA A 84 -5.15 4.40 -14.27
C ALA A 84 -4.05 4.54 -13.22
N LEU A 85 -3.22 5.59 -13.34
CA LEU A 85 -2.16 5.89 -12.38
C LEU A 85 -2.72 6.11 -10.96
N PHE A 86 -3.81 6.87 -10.87
CA PHE A 86 -4.46 7.17 -9.60
C PHE A 86 -5.07 5.94 -8.94
N ASP A 87 -5.86 5.17 -9.69
CA ASP A 87 -6.51 3.96 -9.19
C ASP A 87 -5.43 2.96 -8.71
N THR A 88 -4.29 2.90 -9.41
CA THR A 88 -3.12 2.10 -8.98
C THR A 88 -2.53 2.57 -7.65
N TYR A 89 -2.33 3.88 -7.48
CA TYR A 89 -1.83 4.42 -6.21
C TYR A 89 -2.79 4.17 -5.04
N ASP A 90 -4.09 4.22 -5.30
CA ASP A 90 -5.12 3.95 -4.29
C ASP A 90 -5.03 2.49 -3.79
N VAL A 91 -4.94 1.53 -4.73
CA VAL A 91 -4.77 0.10 -4.43
C VAL A 91 -3.50 -0.16 -3.63
N LEU A 92 -2.37 0.41 -4.07
CA LEU A 92 -1.09 0.25 -3.37
C LEU A 92 -1.11 0.85 -1.97
N LEU A 93 -1.70 2.04 -1.82
CA LEU A 93 -1.78 2.70 -0.52
C LEU A 93 -2.64 1.89 0.45
N ASP A 94 -3.78 1.39 -0.01
CA ASP A 94 -4.64 0.51 0.79
C ASP A 94 -3.89 -0.74 1.24
N PHE A 95 -3.19 -1.42 0.31
CA PHE A 95 -2.35 -2.56 0.62
C PHE A 95 -1.30 -2.26 1.71
N TYR A 96 -0.53 -1.18 1.56
CA TYR A 96 0.52 -0.85 2.53
C TYR A 96 -0.07 -0.50 3.89
N ILE A 97 -1.15 0.28 3.96
CA ILE A 97 -1.80 0.63 5.23
C ILE A 97 -2.35 -0.61 5.92
N GLN A 98 -3.03 -1.51 5.21
CA GLN A 98 -3.53 -2.76 5.77
C GLN A 98 -2.38 -3.63 6.29
N SER A 99 -1.31 -3.77 5.50
CA SER A 99 -0.13 -4.55 5.89
C SER A 99 0.57 -3.97 7.12
N ILE A 100 0.71 -2.65 7.21
CA ILE A 100 1.24 -1.96 8.39
C ILE A 100 0.37 -2.27 9.62
N ASN A 101 -0.95 -2.11 9.50
CA ASN A 101 -1.87 -2.38 10.61
C ASN A 101 -1.81 -3.84 11.08
N LEU A 102 -1.73 -4.79 10.15
CA LEU A 102 -1.56 -6.21 10.49
C LEU A 102 -0.28 -6.46 11.28
N ILE A 103 0.86 -5.95 10.81
CA ILE A 103 2.14 -6.08 11.55
C ILE A 103 2.02 -5.45 12.95
N LEU A 104 1.50 -4.22 13.04
CA LEU A 104 1.34 -3.53 14.32
C LEU A 104 0.40 -4.25 15.30
N GLN A 105 -0.56 -5.01 14.77
CA GLN A 105 -1.49 -5.82 15.55
C GLN A 105 -0.83 -7.13 16.00
N ASP A 106 -0.16 -7.85 15.09
CA ASP A 106 0.50 -9.13 15.34
C ASP A 106 1.59 -8.99 16.43
N TYR A 107 2.27 -7.86 16.48
CA TYR A 107 3.31 -7.57 17.47
C TYR A 107 2.85 -6.66 18.61
N SER A 108 1.54 -6.55 18.88
CA SER A 108 0.98 -5.69 19.93
C SER A 108 1.38 -6.05 21.37
N LEU A 109 1.89 -7.27 21.59
CA LEU A 109 2.29 -7.76 22.92
C LEU A 109 3.72 -7.35 23.32
N ILE A 110 4.51 -6.81 22.38
CA ILE A 110 5.89 -6.39 22.61
C ILE A 110 6.03 -4.86 22.54
N ALA A 111 7.05 -4.34 23.21
CA ALA A 111 7.37 -2.92 23.21
C ALA A 111 8.15 -2.56 21.93
N LEU A 112 7.42 -2.28 20.85
CA LEU A 112 7.96 -2.01 19.52
C LEU A 112 8.84 -0.77 19.43
N ASP A 113 8.68 0.18 20.36
CA ASP A 113 9.51 1.39 20.49
C ASP A 113 10.99 1.08 20.77
N ASN A 114 11.31 -0.12 21.29
CA ASN A 114 12.69 -0.57 21.47
C ASN A 114 13.31 -1.19 20.20
N ILE A 115 12.50 -1.39 19.16
CA ILE A 115 12.91 -2.02 17.90
C ILE A 115 12.83 -1.01 16.75
N ILE A 116 11.86 -0.10 16.82
CA ILE A 116 11.53 0.86 15.77
C ILE A 116 11.40 2.26 16.39
N ASP A 117 12.39 3.11 16.13
CA ASP A 117 12.51 4.44 16.75
C ASP A 117 11.30 5.36 16.52
N ASN A 118 10.62 5.22 15.38
CA ASN A 118 9.49 6.06 14.95
C ASN A 118 8.13 5.32 15.03
N GLU A 119 7.99 4.30 15.89
CA GLU A 119 6.77 3.50 16.00
C GLU A 119 5.48 4.34 16.14
N LYS A 120 5.51 5.36 17.00
CA LYS A 120 4.36 6.24 17.24
C LYS A 120 3.95 7.02 15.99
N GLU A 121 4.93 7.43 15.19
CA GLU A 121 4.69 8.10 13.92
C GLU A 121 4.01 7.14 12.94
N ILE A 122 4.50 5.91 12.84
CA ILE A 122 3.93 4.88 11.97
C ILE A 122 2.48 4.59 12.35
N ARG A 123 2.17 4.44 13.64
CA ARG A 123 0.78 4.26 14.12
C ARG A 123 -0.11 5.44 13.78
N THR A 124 0.39 6.66 14.00
CA THR A 124 -0.35 7.89 13.72
C THR A 124 -0.64 8.03 12.23
N PHE A 125 0.34 7.70 11.39
CA PHE A 125 0.19 7.65 9.95
C PHE A 125 -0.86 6.62 9.53
N ALA A 126 -0.74 5.36 9.98
CA ALA A 126 -1.66 4.29 9.62
C ALA A 126 -3.13 4.61 10.01
N ALA A 127 -3.34 5.30 11.14
CA ALA A 127 -4.66 5.71 11.60
C ALA A 127 -5.24 6.90 10.81
N SER A 128 -4.40 7.82 10.31
CA SER A 128 -4.86 9.07 9.70
C SER A 128 -4.85 9.08 8.17
N ALA A 129 -3.98 8.29 7.54
CA ALA A 129 -3.81 8.28 6.08
C ALA A 129 -5.10 7.92 5.31
N PRO A 130 -5.89 6.89 5.69
CA PRO A 130 -7.14 6.57 4.99
C PRO A 130 -8.17 7.70 5.03
N VAL A 131 -8.29 8.36 6.19
CA VAL A 131 -9.20 9.50 6.38
C VAL A 131 -8.75 10.70 5.57
N ALA A 132 -7.44 10.98 5.55
CA ALA A 132 -6.87 12.06 4.77
C ALA A 132 -7.10 11.88 3.27
N VAL A 133 -6.88 10.67 2.74
CA VAL A 133 -7.11 10.33 1.33
C VAL A 133 -8.60 10.49 0.98
N THR A 134 -9.50 9.97 1.81
CA THR A 134 -10.95 10.07 1.61
C THR A 134 -11.43 11.52 1.59
N ARG A 135 -10.99 12.34 2.57
CA ARG A 135 -11.34 13.78 2.61
C ARG A 135 -10.81 14.52 1.39
N LYS A 136 -9.61 14.19 0.93
CA LYS A 136 -9.02 14.81 -0.26
C LYS A 136 -9.78 14.44 -1.54
N LYS A 137 -10.24 13.19 -1.69
CA LYS A 137 -11.15 12.78 -2.79
C LYS A 137 -12.42 13.65 -2.82
N ALA A 138 -12.96 14.01 -1.66
CA ALA A 138 -14.17 14.83 -1.53
C ALA A 138 -13.95 16.34 -1.68
N SER A 139 -12.71 16.83 -1.60
CA SER A 139 -12.39 18.26 -1.44
C SER A 139 -12.56 19.14 -2.70
N GLY A 140 -12.88 18.57 -3.86
CA GLY A 140 -13.07 19.33 -5.10
C GLY A 140 -11.80 20.02 -5.64
N LYS A 141 -10.62 19.78 -5.05
CA LYS A 141 -9.32 20.29 -5.54
C LYS A 141 -9.06 19.87 -6.99
N LYS A 142 -8.24 20.65 -7.70
CA LYS A 142 -7.76 20.28 -9.05
C LYS A 142 -7.09 18.90 -8.98
N ARG A 143 -7.58 17.95 -9.80
CA ARG A 143 -7.14 16.54 -9.83
C ARG A 143 -5.61 16.37 -9.89
N SER A 144 -4.88 17.30 -10.51
CA SER A 144 -3.42 17.27 -10.63
C SER A 144 -2.66 17.50 -9.31
N GLU A 145 -3.15 18.36 -8.43
CA GLU A 145 -2.55 18.60 -7.10
C GLU A 145 -2.78 17.40 -6.20
N PHE A 146 -3.99 16.84 -6.29
CA PHE A 146 -4.40 15.65 -5.58
C PHE A 146 -3.52 14.42 -5.90
N TYR A 147 -3.08 14.25 -7.15
CA TYR A 147 -2.19 13.14 -7.53
C TYR A 147 -0.80 13.23 -6.90
N LYS A 148 -0.22 14.43 -6.79
CA LYS A 148 1.07 14.63 -6.14
C LYS A 148 0.99 14.32 -4.65
N GLU A 149 -0.08 14.78 -4.01
CA GLU A 149 -0.29 14.54 -2.58
C GLU A 149 -0.45 13.05 -2.27
N ILE A 150 -1.17 12.29 -3.11
CA ILE A 150 -1.32 10.84 -2.89
C ILE A 150 -0.05 10.07 -3.14
N LYS A 151 0.74 10.44 -4.16
CA LYS A 151 2.04 9.79 -4.38
C LYS A 151 2.96 9.99 -3.17
N ALA A 152 2.99 11.19 -2.59
CA ALA A 152 3.77 11.45 -1.38
C ALA A 152 3.28 10.59 -0.19
N THR A 153 1.97 10.49 0.03
CA THR A 153 1.42 9.59 1.07
C THR A 153 1.79 8.13 0.81
N LEU A 154 1.71 7.68 -0.45
CA LEU A 154 2.09 6.32 -0.86
C LEU A 154 3.56 6.04 -0.56
N ASP A 155 4.45 6.97 -0.90
CA ASP A 155 5.89 6.82 -0.67
C ASP A 155 6.22 6.71 0.83
N THR A 156 5.51 7.48 1.67
CA THR A 156 5.60 7.33 3.13
C THR A 156 5.08 5.97 3.61
N ALA A 157 3.94 5.50 3.09
CA ALA A 157 3.39 4.20 3.46
C ALA A 157 4.34 3.06 3.09
N GLU A 158 4.92 3.10 1.88
CA GLU A 158 5.88 2.12 1.40
C GLU A 158 7.15 2.12 2.27
N ALA A 159 7.69 3.30 2.61
CA ALA A 159 8.85 3.41 3.48
C ALA A 159 8.61 2.78 4.87
N TYR A 160 7.46 3.05 5.49
CA TYR A 160 7.11 2.45 6.78
C TYR A 160 6.87 0.94 6.68
N TYR A 161 6.22 0.48 5.62
CA TYR A 161 6.05 -0.96 5.40
C TYR A 161 7.40 -1.66 5.26
N VAL A 162 8.33 -1.12 4.45
CA VAL A 162 9.67 -1.69 4.26
C VAL A 162 10.44 -1.72 5.58
N GLN A 163 10.39 -0.64 6.36
CA GLN A 163 11.01 -0.58 7.68
C GLN A 163 10.46 -1.67 8.61
N LEU A 164 9.14 -1.77 8.74
CA LEU A 164 8.49 -2.79 9.56
C LEU A 164 8.84 -4.21 9.12
N LYS A 165 8.84 -4.48 7.80
CA LYS A 165 9.23 -5.77 7.23
C LYS A 165 10.66 -6.13 7.56
N ALA A 166 11.58 -5.16 7.49
CA ALA A 166 12.98 -5.37 7.83
C ALA A 166 13.18 -5.71 9.32
N SER A 167 12.33 -5.18 10.21
CA SER A 167 12.38 -5.42 11.66
C SER A 167 11.69 -6.71 12.12
N ILE A 168 11.05 -7.49 11.23
CA ILE A 168 10.34 -8.74 11.59
C ILE A 168 11.22 -9.74 12.37
N PRO A 169 12.48 -10.01 11.99
CA PRO A 169 13.33 -10.92 12.73
C PRO A 169 13.54 -10.51 14.19
N GLU A 170 13.79 -9.23 14.44
CA GLU A 170 13.96 -8.66 15.77
C GLU A 170 12.66 -8.69 16.57
N MET A 171 11.52 -8.38 15.92
CA MET A 171 10.20 -8.47 16.52
C MET A 171 9.85 -9.92 16.94
N ASN A 172 10.15 -10.91 16.08
CA ASN A 172 9.96 -12.32 16.42
C ASN A 172 10.82 -12.75 17.61
N LYS A 173 12.07 -12.31 17.66
CA LYS A 173 12.95 -12.57 18.82
C LYS A 173 12.37 -11.97 20.10
N ALA A 174 11.85 -10.74 20.05
CA ALA A 174 11.21 -10.10 21.20
C ALA A 174 9.94 -10.84 21.64
N VAL A 175 9.16 -11.38 20.71
CA VAL A 175 7.99 -12.24 21.01
C VAL A 175 8.42 -13.52 21.72
N ASP A 176 9.49 -14.17 21.25
CA ASP A 176 10.01 -15.39 21.87
C ASP A 176 10.53 -15.11 23.29
N GLU A 177 11.24 -14.00 23.50
CA GLU A 177 11.69 -13.57 24.82
C GLU A 177 10.52 -13.29 25.77
N TYR A 178 9.47 -12.63 25.27
CA TYR A 178 8.24 -12.37 26.00
C TYR A 178 7.52 -13.66 26.40
N ASN A 179 7.33 -14.59 25.45
CA ASN A 179 6.69 -15.88 25.68
C ASN A 179 7.47 -16.75 26.68
N ASN A 180 8.80 -16.77 26.56
CA ASN A 180 9.67 -17.47 27.51
C ASN A 180 9.55 -16.91 28.93
N LYS A 181 9.44 -15.58 29.07
CA LYS A 181 9.23 -14.93 30.37
C LYS A 181 7.87 -15.29 30.98
N ILE A 182 6.81 -15.30 30.17
CA ILE A 182 5.47 -15.74 30.61
C ILE A 182 5.51 -17.19 31.08
N TRP A 183 6.11 -18.08 30.29
CA TRP A 183 6.18 -19.50 30.63
C TRP A 183 6.93 -19.73 31.95
N LYS A 184 8.09 -19.08 32.15
CA LYS A 184 8.83 -19.13 33.41
C LYS A 184 7.99 -18.65 34.59
N ASN A 185 7.26 -17.55 34.42
CA ASN A 185 6.39 -17.02 35.47
C ASN A 185 5.25 -17.99 35.82
N ARG A 186 4.63 -18.64 34.82
CA ARG A 186 3.58 -19.64 35.05
C ARG A 186 4.11 -20.87 35.77
N VAL A 187 5.29 -21.35 35.40
CA VAL A 187 5.95 -22.48 36.09
C VAL A 187 6.25 -22.11 37.54
N LEU A 188 6.77 -20.90 37.81
CA LEU A 188 7.02 -20.42 39.16
C LEU A 188 5.74 -20.33 40.00
N GLN A 189 4.65 -19.81 39.43
CA GLN A 189 3.34 -19.75 40.08
C GLN A 189 2.80 -21.14 40.41
N LEU A 190 2.98 -22.12 39.52
CA LEU A 190 2.59 -23.50 39.77
C LEU A 190 3.36 -24.12 40.94
N PHE A 191 4.68 -23.94 40.99
CA PHE A 191 5.50 -24.42 42.11
C PHE A 191 5.11 -23.77 43.44
N ALA A 192 4.82 -22.45 43.43
CA ALA A 192 4.34 -21.75 44.62
C ALA A 192 2.99 -22.31 45.11
N LEU A 193 2.07 -22.62 44.20
CA LEU A 193 0.78 -23.22 44.53
C LEU A 193 0.95 -24.63 45.13
N ILE A 194 1.79 -25.48 44.53
CA ILE A 194 2.09 -26.82 45.04
C ILE A 194 2.71 -26.74 46.44
N GLY A 195 3.67 -25.84 46.65
CA GLY A 195 4.30 -25.61 47.96
C GLY A 195 3.28 -25.16 49.02
N PHE A 196 2.38 -24.25 48.66
CA PHE A 196 1.31 -23.81 49.54
C PHE A 196 0.37 -24.96 49.93
N LEU A 197 -0.12 -25.75 48.95
CA LEU A 197 -0.98 -26.90 49.21
C LEU A 197 -0.29 -27.97 50.07
N GLY A 198 0.99 -28.25 49.82
CA GLY A 198 1.79 -29.18 50.64
C GLY A 198 1.93 -28.74 52.09
N SER A 199 2.10 -27.42 52.32
CA SER A 199 2.14 -26.86 53.67
C SER A 199 0.81 -27.02 54.41
N LEU A 200 -0.33 -26.76 53.74
CA LEU A 200 -1.66 -26.98 54.31
C LEU A 200 -1.92 -28.45 54.66
N ALA A 201 -1.56 -29.38 53.77
CA ALA A 201 -1.71 -30.82 54.04
C ALA A 201 -0.88 -31.24 55.26
N SER A 202 0.35 -30.74 55.37
CA SER A 202 1.24 -31.03 56.51
C SER A 202 0.66 -30.53 57.84
N ILE A 203 0.09 -29.32 57.85
CA ILE A 203 -0.60 -28.76 59.03
C ILE A 203 -1.82 -29.63 59.40
N ALA A 204 -2.65 -30.00 58.42
CA ALA A 204 -3.81 -30.85 58.66
C ALA A 204 -3.43 -32.22 59.22
N SER A 205 -2.40 -32.86 58.67
CA SER A 205 -1.88 -34.14 59.19
C SER A 205 -1.38 -34.01 60.63
N PHE A 206 -0.69 -32.93 60.98
CA PHE A 206 -0.22 -32.68 62.34
C PHE A 206 -1.39 -32.52 63.33
N VAL A 207 -2.43 -31.76 62.96
CA VAL A 207 -3.62 -31.56 63.79
C VAL A 207 -4.38 -32.87 64.02
N VAL A 208 -4.53 -33.71 63.01
CA VAL A 208 -5.22 -35.01 63.13
C VAL A 208 -4.42 -36.02 63.97
N SER A 209 -3.09 -35.92 63.99
CA SER A 209 -2.22 -36.83 64.74
C SER A 209 -2.10 -36.54 66.24
N ARG A 210 -2.69 -35.45 66.73
CA ARG A 210 -2.74 -35.06 68.14
C ARG A 210 -4.09 -35.41 68.76
#